data_AF-A0A6N2BYV5-F1
#
_entry.id   AF-A0A6N2BYV5-F1
#
_cell.length_a   1.000
_cell.length_b   1.000
_cell.length_c   1.000
_cell.angle_alpha   90.00
_cell.angle_beta   90.00
_cell.angle_gamma   90.00
#
_symmetry.space_group_name_H-M   'P 1'
#
loop_
_entity.id
_entity.type
_entity.pdbx_description
1 polymer ?
#
loop_
_entity_poly.entity_id
_entity_poly.type
_entity_poly.pdbx_seq_one_letter_code
_entity_poly.pdbx_strand_id
1 'polypeptide(L)'
;MADHFSRDILIHIFSRLGVKQLCQLKCLSKEWLQTISSPYFKKQQYDQSKKRPTLSLISSSRNRSFRSQFIHLSSIDSYNHVHEYEAVAEIREGNFVCISGLDLLCFCQTGYEGKIWICNPVTKKTLALPVLSDFAGKACLGYVSSTNEYKIVASFEGRVDNSDDWNLEADYEELLSFNILTLKLEETSVVGSWRDLLLSCTQYSGTCHQPVHINGFVYWLAFAKDNTVSSDRMTIVEMNLENEEVHTLRCPNGYNFGFSHLAEINGQLCFVHNKTDADMLNAWMLKDRVSEAWCLEYSVEVPQSAYNNITILGYLPRNDESTGDILIQSLKGNLFCYETDTQKFKELQSLNKVKFEWCGLYYESLFSIGMPGN
;
A
#
# COMPACT_ATOMS: atom_id res chain seq x y z
N MET A 1 -33.76 -35.32 10.38
CA MET A 1 -32.41 -35.37 9.81
C MET A 1 -32.14 -33.97 9.28
N ALA A 2 -31.21 -33.24 9.87
CA ALA A 2 -30.83 -31.93 9.33
C ALA A 2 -29.87 -32.21 8.17
N ASP A 3 -30.23 -31.78 6.97
CA ASP A 3 -29.36 -31.87 5.80
C ASP A 3 -28.11 -31.01 6.07
N HIS A 4 -27.00 -31.68 6.36
CA HIS A 4 -25.73 -31.04 6.57
C HIS A 4 -25.17 -30.69 5.20
N PHE A 5 -25.10 -29.41 4.85
CA PHE A 5 -24.38 -28.98 3.65
C PHE A 5 -22.93 -29.47 3.75
N SER A 6 -22.39 -30.04 2.67
CA SER A 6 -20.97 -30.38 2.63
C SER A 6 -20.13 -29.13 2.93
N ARG A 7 -19.00 -29.32 3.63
CA ARG A 7 -18.04 -28.26 3.95
C ARG A 7 -17.63 -27.46 2.71
N ASP A 8 -17.50 -28.13 1.56
CA ASP A 8 -17.14 -27.49 0.28
C ASP A 8 -18.23 -26.53 -0.21
N ILE A 9 -19.51 -26.88 -0.02
CA ILE A 9 -20.63 -26.03 -0.38
C ILE A 9 -20.65 -24.81 0.55
N LEU A 10 -20.43 -24.99 1.85
CA LEU A 10 -20.33 -23.88 2.79
C LEU A 10 -19.19 -22.93 2.42
N ILE A 11 -18.02 -23.47 2.06
CA ILE A 11 -16.88 -22.68 1.59
C ILE A 11 -17.25 -21.86 0.35
N HIS A 12 -17.89 -22.46 -0.65
CA HIS A 12 -18.30 -21.76 -1.87
C HIS A 12 -19.38 -20.68 -1.64
N ILE A 13 -20.29 -20.90 -0.70
CA ILE A 13 -21.31 -19.90 -0.32
C ILE A 13 -20.63 -18.76 0.43
N PHE A 14 -19.86 -19.09 1.47
CA PHE A 14 -19.21 -18.11 2.34
C PHE A 14 -18.17 -17.28 1.59
N SER A 15 -17.48 -17.83 0.59
CA SER A 15 -16.49 -17.07 -0.19
C SER A 15 -17.09 -15.94 -1.02
N ARG A 16 -18.42 -15.88 -1.17
CA ARG A 16 -19.15 -14.82 -1.89
C ARG A 16 -19.70 -13.73 -0.96
N LEU A 17 -19.57 -13.92 0.35
CA LEU A 17 -20.06 -12.98 1.36
C LEU A 17 -18.96 -11.99 1.74
N GLY A 18 -19.36 -10.78 2.13
CA GLY A 18 -18.44 -9.78 2.66
C GLY A 18 -17.92 -10.18 4.05
N VAL A 19 -16.73 -9.70 4.43
CA VAL A 19 -16.07 -10.11 5.67
C VAL A 19 -16.93 -9.80 6.91
N LYS A 20 -17.68 -8.69 6.89
CA LYS A 20 -18.63 -8.34 7.97
C LYS A 20 -19.69 -9.42 8.19
N GLN A 21 -20.28 -9.96 7.12
CA GLN A 21 -21.27 -11.02 7.19
C GLN A 21 -20.63 -12.31 7.70
N LEU A 22 -19.43 -12.64 7.22
CA LEU A 22 -18.67 -13.81 7.68
C LEU A 22 -18.36 -13.75 9.18
N CYS A 23 -18.00 -12.58 9.70
CA CYS A 23 -17.82 -12.38 11.14
C CYS A 23 -19.10 -12.64 11.95
N GLN A 24 -20.28 -12.29 11.42
CA GLN A 24 -21.55 -12.60 12.07
C GLN A 24 -21.87 -14.10 12.02
N LEU A 25 -21.60 -14.77 10.90
CA LEU A 25 -21.81 -16.21 10.73
C LEU A 25 -20.96 -17.06 11.68
N LYS A 26 -19.74 -16.60 12.03
CA LYS A 26 -18.90 -17.24 13.05
C LYS A 26 -19.62 -17.44 14.38
N CYS A 27 -20.57 -16.57 14.73
CA CYS A 27 -21.31 -16.63 15.99
C CYS A 27 -22.48 -17.62 15.97
N LEU A 28 -22.88 -18.13 14.81
CA LEU A 28 -24.11 -18.93 14.66
C LEU A 28 -23.89 -20.44 14.81
N SER A 29 -22.69 -20.94 14.54
CA SER A 29 -22.35 -22.37 14.65
C SER A 29 -20.84 -22.58 14.84
N LYS A 30 -20.48 -23.60 15.64
CA LYS A 30 -19.08 -24.03 15.81
C LYS A 30 -18.46 -24.52 14.50
N GLU A 31 -19.26 -25.19 13.66
CA GLU A 31 -18.80 -25.68 12.36
C GLU A 31 -18.48 -24.52 11.41
N TRP A 32 -19.32 -23.48 11.42
CA TRP A 32 -19.10 -22.29 10.59
C TRP A 32 -17.91 -21.49 11.10
N LEU A 33 -17.76 -21.36 12.42
CA LEU A 33 -16.56 -20.80 13.03
C LEU A 33 -15.29 -21.52 12.57
N GLN A 34 -15.27 -22.86 12.63
CA GLN A 34 -14.12 -23.67 12.20
C GLN A 34 -13.85 -23.53 10.69
N THR A 35 -14.91 -23.49 9.88
CA THR A 35 -14.79 -23.34 8.42
C THR A 35 -14.22 -21.97 8.06
N ILE A 36 -14.83 -20.90 8.57
CA ILE A 36 -14.45 -19.51 8.27
C ILE A 36 -13.07 -19.16 8.88
N SER A 37 -12.70 -19.77 10.00
CA SER A 37 -11.39 -19.52 10.64
C SER A 37 -10.24 -20.33 10.03
N SER A 38 -10.55 -21.33 9.19
CA SER A 38 -9.53 -22.17 8.56
C SER A 38 -8.59 -21.35 7.64
N PRO A 39 -7.28 -21.64 7.61
CA PRO A 39 -6.34 -20.95 6.72
C PRO A 39 -6.73 -21.05 5.25
N TYR A 40 -7.23 -22.22 4.83
CA TYR A 40 -7.72 -22.46 3.47
C TYR A 40 -8.84 -21.48 3.08
N PHE A 41 -9.86 -21.34 3.92
CA PHE A 41 -10.97 -20.42 3.65
C PHE A 41 -10.53 -18.96 3.65
N LYS A 42 -9.66 -18.55 4.60
CA LYS A 42 -9.13 -17.18 4.64
C LYS A 42 -8.36 -16.84 3.37
N LYS A 43 -7.51 -17.74 2.89
CA LYS A 43 -6.80 -17.57 1.61
C LYS A 43 -7.77 -17.43 0.44
N GLN A 44 -8.76 -18.34 0.34
CA GLN A 44 -9.75 -18.29 -0.73
C GLN A 44 -10.58 -17.00 -0.69
N GLN A 45 -10.98 -16.53 0.49
CA GLN A 45 -11.72 -15.28 0.65
C GLN A 45 -10.86 -14.06 0.25
N TYR A 46 -9.58 -14.05 0.61
CA TYR A 46 -8.64 -13.00 0.22
C TYR A 46 -8.38 -12.98 -1.30
N ASP A 47 -8.19 -14.15 -1.93
CA ASP A 47 -8.03 -14.23 -3.39
C ASP A 47 -9.30 -13.75 -4.12
N GLN A 48 -10.49 -13.99 -3.55
CA GLN A 48 -11.75 -13.44 -4.08
C GLN A 48 -11.86 -11.93 -3.88
N SER A 49 -11.40 -11.37 -2.76
CA SER A 49 -11.44 -9.92 -2.54
C SER A 49 -10.49 -9.15 -3.46
N LYS A 50 -9.37 -9.76 -3.89
CA LYS A 50 -8.51 -9.22 -4.96
C LYS A 50 -9.19 -9.08 -6.31
N LYS A 51 -10.18 -9.93 -6.61
CA LYS A 51 -10.99 -9.81 -7.83
C LYS A 51 -12.04 -8.72 -7.76
N ARG A 52 -12.35 -8.24 -6.55
CA ARG A 52 -13.38 -7.21 -6.30
C ARG A 52 -12.88 -6.24 -5.23
N PRO A 53 -11.77 -5.54 -5.47
CA PRO A 53 -11.24 -4.59 -4.50
C PRO A 53 -12.23 -3.46 -4.29
N THR A 54 -12.23 -2.95 -3.07
CA THR A 54 -13.05 -1.81 -2.70
C THR A 54 -12.12 -0.60 -2.61
N LEU A 55 -12.37 0.43 -3.42
CA LEU A 55 -11.69 1.70 -3.25
C LEU A 55 -12.02 2.26 -1.87
N SER A 56 -11.00 2.48 -1.05
CA SER A 56 -11.14 2.96 0.31
C SER A 56 -10.48 4.31 0.48
N LEU A 57 -11.28 5.29 0.87
CA LEU A 57 -10.82 6.59 1.33
C LEU A 57 -10.59 6.50 2.83
N ILE A 58 -9.37 6.82 3.25
CA ILE A 58 -9.06 7.01 4.65
C ILE A 58 -9.13 8.49 4.95
N SER A 59 -10.08 8.86 5.78
CA SER A 59 -10.09 10.17 6.42
C SER A 59 -9.78 9.99 7.90
N SER A 60 -9.29 11.06 8.51
CA SER A 60 -9.16 11.07 9.95
C SER A 60 -9.82 12.29 10.55
N SER A 61 -10.31 12.12 11.78
CA SER A 61 -10.77 13.23 12.60
C SER A 61 -10.01 13.26 13.91
N ARG A 62 -9.67 14.47 14.35
CA ARG A 62 -8.90 14.67 15.58
C ARG A 62 -9.81 14.89 16.76
N ASN A 63 -9.57 14.14 17.82
CA ASN A 63 -10.10 14.45 19.13
C ASN A 63 -9.05 15.22 19.94
N ARG A 64 -9.16 16.55 19.94
CA ARG A 64 -8.21 17.43 20.63
C ARG A 64 -8.19 17.18 22.14
N SER A 65 -9.30 16.74 22.73
CA SER A 65 -9.42 16.51 24.17
C SER A 65 -8.63 15.28 24.63
N PHE A 66 -8.48 14.27 23.77
CA PHE A 66 -7.82 13.00 24.12
C PHE A 66 -6.53 12.73 23.35
N ARG A 67 -6.04 13.70 22.55
CA ARG A 67 -4.89 13.54 21.64
C ARG A 67 -5.00 12.26 20.80
N SER A 68 -6.23 11.91 20.42
CA SER A 68 -6.52 10.73 19.62
C SER A 68 -6.97 11.10 18.22
N GLN A 69 -6.69 10.20 17.29
CA GLN A 69 -7.10 10.29 15.90
C GLN A 69 -8.04 9.13 15.60
N PHE A 70 -9.24 9.45 15.13
CA PHE A 70 -10.18 8.47 14.60
C PHE A 70 -9.90 8.26 13.13
N ILE A 71 -9.78 7.00 12.74
CA ILE A 71 -9.63 6.59 11.35
C ILE A 71 -11.02 6.22 10.85
N HIS A 72 -11.46 6.89 9.79
CA HIS A 72 -12.71 6.58 9.10
C HIS A 72 -12.37 5.98 7.75
N LEU A 73 -13.24 5.07 7.32
CA LEU A 73 -13.17 4.51 5.98
C LEU A 73 -14.43 4.90 5.24
N SER A 74 -14.25 5.30 4.00
CA SER A 74 -15.35 5.43 3.06
C SER A 74 -15.05 4.58 1.85
N SER A 75 -16.02 3.82 1.39
CA SER A 75 -15.90 3.05 0.15
C SER A 75 -16.81 3.60 -0.93
N ILE A 76 -16.55 3.20 -2.17
CA ILE A 76 -17.48 3.42 -3.27
C ILE A 76 -17.97 2.09 -3.83
N ASP A 77 -19.26 2.00 -4.10
CA ASP A 77 -19.81 0.88 -4.84
C ASP A 77 -19.75 1.11 -6.36
N SER A 78 -20.10 0.08 -7.12
CA SER A 78 -20.17 0.13 -8.60
C SER A 78 -21.15 1.16 -9.15
N TYR A 79 -22.03 1.72 -8.32
CA TYR A 79 -23.01 2.74 -8.68
C TYR A 79 -22.57 4.15 -8.26
N ASN A 80 -21.30 4.32 -7.87
CA ASN A 80 -20.73 5.60 -7.45
C ASN A 80 -21.37 6.16 -6.16
N HIS A 81 -21.99 5.29 -5.34
CA HIS A 81 -22.46 5.67 -4.01
C HIS A 81 -21.34 5.51 -2.99
N VAL A 82 -21.17 6.55 -2.17
CA VAL A 82 -20.21 6.55 -1.07
C VAL A 82 -20.85 5.88 0.14
N HIS A 83 -20.22 4.82 0.63
CA HIS A 83 -20.55 4.18 1.88
C HIS A 83 -19.56 4.64 2.94
N GLU A 84 -19.96 5.58 3.78
CA GLU A 84 -19.17 6.02 4.93
C GLU A 84 -19.32 5.00 6.07
N TYR A 85 -18.21 4.45 6.53
CA TYR A 85 -18.17 3.60 7.70
C TYR A 85 -17.93 4.45 8.95
N GLU A 86 -18.55 4.07 10.07
CA GLU A 86 -18.16 4.57 11.39
C GLU A 86 -16.66 4.36 11.63
N ALA A 87 -16.06 5.19 12.50
CA ALA A 87 -14.65 5.07 12.88
C ALA A 87 -14.23 3.61 13.08
N VAL A 88 -13.28 3.16 12.26
CA VAL A 88 -12.80 1.78 12.23
C VAL A 88 -11.65 1.56 13.20
N ALA A 89 -11.01 2.64 13.64
CA ALA A 89 -9.98 2.62 14.65
C ALA A 89 -9.89 3.96 15.38
N GLU A 90 -9.43 3.92 16.62
CA GLU A 90 -8.96 5.09 17.38
C GLU A 90 -7.50 4.84 17.76
N ILE A 91 -6.60 5.72 17.33
CA ILE A 91 -5.19 5.70 17.77
C ILE A 91 -5.01 6.82 18.79
N ARG A 92 -4.63 6.47 20.02
CA ARG A 92 -4.54 7.40 21.17
C ARG A 92 -3.13 7.95 21.40
N GLU A 93 -2.40 8.24 20.32
CA GLU A 93 -0.98 8.62 20.40
C GLU A 93 -0.56 9.68 19.38
N GLY A 94 -1.32 10.77 19.27
CA GLY A 94 -0.96 11.89 18.38
C GLY A 94 -1.53 11.74 16.98
N ASN A 95 -0.83 12.31 15.99
CA ASN A 95 -1.29 12.35 14.61
C ASN A 95 -0.56 11.30 13.78
N PHE A 96 -1.30 10.61 12.93
CA PHE A 96 -0.81 9.57 12.04
C PHE A 96 -1.26 9.83 10.61
N VAL A 97 -0.47 9.32 9.67
CA VAL A 97 -0.78 9.30 8.24
C VAL A 97 -0.71 7.85 7.76
N CYS A 98 -1.66 7.44 6.93
CA CYS A 98 -1.60 6.14 6.28
C CYS A 98 -0.52 6.16 5.19
N ILE A 99 0.35 5.16 5.19
CA ILE A 99 1.52 5.09 4.30
C ILE A 99 1.48 3.88 3.37
N SER A 100 0.73 2.83 3.73
CA SER A 100 0.58 1.62 2.93
C SER A 100 -0.75 0.94 3.28
N GLY A 101 -1.36 0.28 2.29
CA GLY A 101 -2.60 -0.47 2.47
C GLY A 101 -2.61 -1.72 1.61
N LEU A 102 -2.94 -2.86 2.22
CA LEU A 102 -3.29 -4.10 1.54
C LEU A 102 -4.67 -4.54 2.06
N ASP A 103 -4.70 -5.61 2.85
CA ASP A 103 -5.83 -6.00 3.67
C ASP A 103 -5.72 -5.55 5.14
N LEU A 104 -4.56 -5.02 5.49
CA LEU A 104 -4.31 -4.18 6.65
C LEU A 104 -3.87 -2.79 6.19
N LEU A 105 -4.15 -1.80 7.03
CA LEU A 105 -3.69 -0.44 6.86
C LEU A 105 -2.48 -0.19 7.76
N CYS A 106 -1.47 0.48 7.23
CA CYS A 106 -0.25 0.83 7.93
C CYS A 106 -0.17 2.35 8.08
N PHE A 107 -0.03 2.80 9.33
CA PHE A 107 -0.01 4.21 9.71
C PHE A 107 1.33 4.54 10.35
N CYS A 108 1.90 5.70 10.03
CA CYS A 108 3.05 6.24 10.75
C CYS A 108 2.68 7.51 11.51
N GLN A 109 3.23 7.66 12.70
CA GLN A 109 3.09 8.88 13.48
C GLN A 109 3.82 10.02 12.77
N THR A 110 3.18 11.18 12.65
CA THR A 110 3.83 12.38 12.13
C THR A 110 4.64 13.03 13.26
N GLY A 111 5.94 13.29 13.04
CA GLY A 111 6.84 13.88 14.03
C GLY A 111 8.06 12.99 14.28
N TYR A 112 8.75 13.20 15.42
CA TYR A 112 10.07 12.59 15.68
C TYR A 112 10.03 11.16 16.27
N GLU A 113 8.88 10.66 16.74
CA GLU A 113 8.82 9.39 17.48
C GLU A 113 8.67 8.14 16.58
N GLY A 114 8.48 8.28 15.26
CA GLY A 114 8.59 7.18 14.29
C GLY A 114 7.68 5.96 14.51
N LYS A 115 6.64 6.07 15.34
CA LYS A 115 5.77 4.93 15.68
C LYS A 115 4.94 4.49 14.48
N ILE A 116 4.94 3.18 14.23
CA ILE A 116 4.13 2.55 13.19
C ILE A 116 3.00 1.76 13.83
N TRP A 117 1.81 1.89 13.26
CA TRP A 117 0.60 1.18 13.68
C TRP A 117 0.02 0.42 12.50
N ILE A 118 -0.48 -0.78 12.77
CA ILE A 118 -1.29 -1.53 11.82
C ILE A 118 -2.74 -1.59 12.29
N CYS A 119 -3.66 -1.54 11.35
CA CYS A 119 -5.09 -1.64 11.60
C CYS A 119 -5.71 -2.63 10.64
N ASN A 120 -6.59 -3.49 11.14
CA ASN A 120 -7.55 -4.21 10.32
C ASN A 120 -8.89 -3.47 10.39
N PRO A 121 -9.28 -2.76 9.31
CA PRO A 121 -10.56 -2.07 9.18
C PRO A 121 -11.80 -2.86 9.56
N VAL A 122 -11.83 -4.13 9.17
CA VAL A 122 -13.04 -4.95 9.29
C VAL A 122 -13.20 -5.47 10.70
N THR A 123 -12.11 -5.92 11.33
CA THR A 123 -12.14 -6.36 12.73
C THR A 123 -12.07 -5.20 13.71
N LYS A 124 -11.83 -3.97 13.24
CA LYS A 124 -11.61 -2.76 14.05
C LYS A 124 -10.49 -2.91 15.08
N LYS A 125 -9.50 -3.76 14.77
CA LYS A 125 -8.38 -4.03 15.66
C LYS A 125 -7.18 -3.23 15.19
N THR A 126 -6.48 -2.64 16.15
CA THR A 126 -5.22 -1.92 15.92
C THR A 126 -4.10 -2.57 16.72
N LEU A 127 -2.87 -2.37 16.25
CA LEU A 127 -1.67 -2.79 16.96
C LEU A 127 -0.56 -1.77 16.73
N ALA A 128 0.02 -1.31 17.83
CA ALA A 128 1.26 -0.55 17.84
C ALA A 128 2.44 -1.50 17.61
N LEU A 129 3.33 -1.15 16.70
CA LEU A 129 4.56 -1.89 16.46
C LEU A 129 5.68 -1.39 17.38
N PRO A 130 6.79 -2.15 17.53
CA PRO A 130 7.98 -1.65 18.20
C PRO A 130 8.40 -0.29 17.64
N VAL A 131 8.88 0.60 18.51
CA VAL A 131 9.32 1.95 18.11
C VAL A 131 10.49 1.83 17.13
N LEU A 132 10.45 2.65 16.09
CA LEU A 132 11.52 2.78 15.10
C LEU A 132 12.02 4.23 15.13
N SER A 133 13.17 4.45 15.76
CA SER A 133 13.77 5.79 15.90
C SER A 133 14.10 6.39 14.53
N ASP A 134 14.03 7.73 14.44
CA ASP A 134 14.44 8.52 13.27
C ASP A 134 13.73 8.15 11.95
N PHE A 135 12.57 7.51 12.05
CA PHE A 135 11.79 7.09 10.89
C PHE A 135 11.09 8.27 10.22
N ALA A 136 11.48 8.56 8.97
CA ALA A 136 10.97 9.66 8.16
C ALA A 136 9.70 9.34 7.35
N GLY A 137 8.98 8.25 7.67
CA GLY A 137 7.61 8.04 7.19
C GLY A 137 7.44 7.26 5.88
N LYS A 138 8.47 6.58 5.37
CA LYS A 138 8.35 5.72 4.17
C LYS A 138 8.46 4.24 4.52
N ALA A 139 7.34 3.52 4.45
CA ALA A 139 7.34 2.09 4.66
C ALA A 139 6.24 1.40 3.84
N CYS A 140 6.49 0.15 3.47
CA CYS A 140 5.51 -0.71 2.82
C CYS A 140 5.15 -1.89 3.73
N LEU A 141 3.86 -2.20 3.80
CA LEU A 141 3.38 -3.47 4.30
C LEU A 141 3.32 -4.46 3.14
N GLY A 142 3.96 -5.61 3.28
CA GLY A 142 3.90 -6.72 2.34
C GLY A 142 3.52 -8.05 3.00
N TYR A 143 3.13 -9.00 2.17
CA TYR A 143 2.70 -10.33 2.62
C TYR A 143 3.50 -11.42 1.89
N VAL A 144 4.09 -12.34 2.66
CA VAL A 144 4.85 -13.49 2.18
C VAL A 144 3.98 -14.73 2.27
N SER A 145 3.47 -15.18 1.11
CA SER A 145 2.47 -16.26 1.05
C SER A 145 3.01 -17.64 1.43
N SER A 146 4.31 -17.90 1.24
CA SER A 146 4.94 -19.20 1.53
C SER A 146 5.10 -19.46 3.03
N THR A 147 5.42 -18.41 3.80
CA THR A 147 5.55 -18.47 5.27
C THR A 147 4.29 -18.00 6.00
N ASN A 148 3.33 -17.42 5.27
CA ASN A 148 2.11 -16.82 5.83
C ASN A 148 2.42 -15.72 6.85
N GLU A 149 3.37 -14.86 6.50
CA GLU A 149 3.86 -13.76 7.36
C GLU A 149 3.63 -12.42 6.70
N TYR A 150 3.38 -11.39 7.52
CA TYR A 150 3.47 -10.01 7.06
C TYR A 150 4.85 -9.48 7.36
N LYS A 151 5.39 -8.67 6.45
CA LYS A 151 6.63 -7.94 6.67
C LYS A 151 6.38 -6.46 6.43
N ILE A 152 6.97 -5.63 7.26
CA ILE A 152 6.99 -4.18 7.05
C ILE A 152 8.41 -3.80 6.76
N VAL A 153 8.63 -3.14 5.62
CA VAL A 153 9.94 -2.61 5.24
C VAL A 153 9.86 -1.10 5.32
N ALA A 154 10.62 -0.53 6.24
CA ALA A 154 10.84 0.90 6.39
C ALA A 154 12.14 1.28 5.65
N SER A 155 12.05 2.32 4.82
CA SER A 155 13.22 2.90 4.15
C SER A 155 13.62 4.21 4.81
N PHE A 156 14.91 4.39 4.99
CA PHE A 156 15.52 5.58 5.57
C PHE A 156 16.37 6.27 4.52
N GLU A 157 16.26 7.59 4.48
CA GLU A 157 16.96 8.44 3.54
C GLU A 157 17.80 9.37 4.39
N GLY A 158 19.10 9.48 4.09
CA GLY A 158 20.05 10.09 5.01
C GLY A 158 19.68 11.52 5.43
N ARG A 159 19.69 11.74 6.75
CA ARG A 159 20.28 12.93 7.38
C ARG A 159 21.20 12.47 8.49
N VAL A 160 22.47 12.85 8.41
CA VAL A 160 23.36 12.81 9.58
C VAL A 160 23.11 14.13 10.32
N ASP A 161 22.46 14.09 11.48
CA ASP A 161 22.26 15.27 12.31
C ASP A 161 23.42 15.50 13.30
N ASN A 162 23.85 16.76 13.34
CA ASN A 162 24.50 17.51 14.43
C ASN A 162 25.86 17.02 14.97
N SER A 163 26.92 17.40 14.27
CA SER A 163 28.00 18.11 14.96
C SER A 163 27.77 19.61 14.80
N ASP A 164 27.76 20.37 15.90
CA ASP A 164 27.72 21.86 15.94
C ASP A 164 28.95 22.54 15.28
N ASP A 165 29.69 21.82 14.44
CA ASP A 165 30.81 22.34 13.69
C ASP A 165 30.32 22.76 12.30
N TRP A 166 30.29 24.07 12.06
CA TRP A 166 30.13 24.69 10.74
C TRP A 166 31.32 24.42 9.79
N ASN A 167 32.03 23.31 9.98
CA ASN A 167 33.06 22.87 9.05
C ASN A 167 32.38 22.25 7.84
N LEU A 168 32.42 23.02 6.76
CA LEU A 168 31.89 22.76 5.43
C LEU A 168 32.67 21.62 4.72
N GLU A 169 32.81 20.46 5.36
CA GLU A 169 33.54 19.29 4.84
C GLU A 169 33.10 17.98 5.53
N ALA A 170 31.87 17.90 6.06
CA ALA A 170 31.30 16.62 6.46
C ALA A 170 30.75 15.90 5.21
N ASP A 171 31.37 14.79 4.84
CA ASP A 171 30.87 13.85 3.84
C ASP A 171 29.48 13.35 4.26
N TYR A 172 28.43 14.02 3.78
CA TYR A 172 27.06 13.57 3.92
C TYR A 172 26.91 12.27 3.11
N GLU A 173 27.02 11.13 3.78
CA GLU A 173 26.60 9.87 3.19
C GLU A 173 25.07 9.83 3.20
N GLU A 174 24.45 10.45 2.18
CA GLU A 174 23.06 10.17 1.82
C GLU A 174 22.99 8.69 1.41
N LEU A 175 22.55 7.84 2.33
CA LEU A 175 22.42 6.41 2.10
C LEU A 175 20.96 6.01 2.29
N LEU A 176 20.43 5.30 1.31
CA LEU A 176 19.20 4.54 1.45
C LEU A 176 19.51 3.28 2.27
N SER A 177 18.89 3.16 3.43
CA SER A 177 18.94 1.95 4.26
C SER A 177 17.54 1.42 4.55
N PHE A 178 17.46 0.15 4.96
CA PHE A 178 16.19 -0.51 5.19
C PHE A 178 16.16 -1.20 6.54
N ASN A 179 15.07 -0.98 7.27
CA ASN A 179 14.69 -1.83 8.39
C ASN A 179 13.49 -2.68 8.01
N ILE A 180 13.45 -3.88 8.56
CA ILE A 180 12.35 -4.79 8.32
C ILE A 180 11.88 -5.41 9.64
N LEU A 181 10.57 -5.54 9.75
CA LEU A 181 9.91 -6.20 10.86
C LEU A 181 9.06 -7.33 10.28
N THR A 182 9.27 -8.55 10.78
CA THR A 182 8.41 -9.69 10.45
C THR A 182 7.35 -9.84 11.52
N LEU A 183 6.09 -9.84 11.09
CA LEU A 183 4.92 -10.05 11.91
C LEU A 183 4.52 -11.52 11.80
N LYS A 184 4.96 -12.31 12.78
CA LYS A 184 4.43 -13.66 13.00
C LYS A 184 3.17 -13.55 13.82
N LEU A 185 2.09 -14.09 13.28
CA LEU A 185 0.76 -13.91 13.83
C LEU A 185 0.38 -15.14 14.62
N GLU A 186 1.03 -15.29 15.77
CA GLU A 186 0.56 -16.21 16.78
C GLU A 186 -0.48 -15.51 17.66
N GLU A 187 -1.41 -16.28 18.21
CA GLU A 187 -2.71 -15.80 18.73
C GLU A 187 -2.64 -14.79 19.90
N THR A 188 -1.46 -14.49 20.45
CA THR A 188 -1.35 -13.73 21.71
C THR A 188 -0.29 -12.63 21.77
N SER A 189 0.51 -12.40 20.72
CA SER A 189 1.43 -11.24 20.65
C SER A 189 2.14 -11.14 19.31
N VAL A 190 2.43 -9.92 18.86
CA VAL A 190 3.44 -9.70 17.83
C VAL A 190 4.81 -9.73 18.52
N VAL A 191 5.52 -10.84 18.32
CA VAL A 191 6.91 -10.99 18.73
C VAL A 191 7.77 -10.66 17.50
N GLY A 192 8.27 -9.44 17.46
CA GLY A 192 9.19 -9.01 16.41
C GLY A 192 9.99 -7.81 16.87
N SER A 193 11.25 -7.75 16.48
CA SER A 193 12.08 -6.56 16.61
C SER A 193 12.43 -6.09 15.21
N TRP A 194 12.59 -4.78 15.05
CA TRP A 194 13.20 -4.23 13.85
C TRP A 194 14.60 -4.83 13.72
N ARG A 195 14.93 -5.25 12.50
CA ARG A 195 16.29 -5.63 12.14
C ARG A 195 16.75 -4.76 11.00
N ASP A 196 17.98 -4.30 11.10
CA ASP A 196 18.67 -3.68 9.98
C ASP A 196 18.86 -4.74 8.90
N LEU A 197 18.43 -4.41 7.69
CA LEU A 197 18.98 -5.07 6.54
C LEU A 197 20.33 -4.39 6.33
N LEU A 198 21.42 -5.11 6.63
CA LEU A 198 22.80 -4.70 6.28
C LEU A 198 23.03 -4.68 4.75
N LEU A 199 21.98 -4.44 3.99
CA LEU A 199 21.96 -4.13 2.58
C LEU A 199 22.20 -2.63 2.50
N SER A 200 23.45 -2.22 2.70
CA SER A 200 23.84 -0.84 2.49
C SER A 200 23.74 -0.55 0.99
N CYS A 201 22.59 0.01 0.61
CA CYS A 201 22.35 0.57 -0.72
C CYS A 201 23.09 1.91 -0.82
N THR A 202 24.42 1.86 -0.67
CA THR A 202 25.28 3.04 -0.62
C THR A 202 25.31 3.83 -1.93
N GLN A 203 24.72 3.25 -2.97
CA GLN A 203 24.56 3.82 -4.29
C GLN A 203 23.32 4.69 -4.43
N TYR A 204 22.49 4.86 -3.38
CA TYR A 204 21.23 5.62 -3.47
C TYR A 204 21.09 6.61 -2.33
N SER A 205 20.64 7.83 -2.64
CA SER A 205 20.47 8.91 -1.65
C SER A 205 19.07 8.96 -1.02
N GLY A 206 18.06 8.49 -1.75
CA GLY A 206 16.68 8.46 -1.28
C GLY A 206 15.69 7.98 -2.34
N THR A 207 14.40 8.18 -2.10
CA THR A 207 13.30 7.70 -2.94
C THR A 207 12.26 8.79 -3.17
N CYS A 208 11.50 8.71 -4.27
CA CYS A 208 10.59 9.78 -4.65
C CYS A 208 9.19 9.69 -4.02
N HIS A 209 8.72 8.49 -3.65
CA HIS A 209 7.37 8.27 -3.12
C HIS A 209 7.30 7.03 -2.21
N GLN A 210 6.11 6.72 -1.68
CA GLN A 210 5.91 5.49 -0.89
C GLN A 210 6.21 4.24 -1.74
N PRO A 211 6.91 3.24 -1.20
CA PRO A 211 7.15 1.98 -1.90
C PRO A 211 5.86 1.27 -2.33
N VAL A 212 5.94 0.51 -3.42
CA VAL A 212 4.83 -0.30 -3.96
C VAL A 212 5.10 -1.78 -3.67
N HIS A 213 4.12 -2.48 -3.13
CA HIS A 213 4.18 -3.94 -2.94
C HIS A 213 3.40 -4.68 -4.03
N ILE A 214 4.04 -5.66 -4.66
CA ILE A 214 3.43 -6.52 -5.68
C ILE A 214 3.91 -7.96 -5.46
N ASN A 215 3.00 -8.88 -5.17
CA ASN A 215 3.24 -10.33 -5.11
C ASN A 215 4.47 -10.75 -4.27
N GLY A 216 4.66 -10.16 -3.08
CA GLY A 216 5.79 -10.49 -2.20
C GLY A 216 7.07 -9.73 -2.51
N PHE A 217 7.06 -8.82 -3.47
CA PHE A 217 8.17 -7.89 -3.75
C PHE A 217 7.77 -6.48 -3.33
N VAL A 218 8.76 -5.70 -2.89
CA VAL A 218 8.61 -4.26 -2.63
C VAL A 218 9.54 -3.50 -3.56
N TYR A 219 9.02 -2.43 -4.16
CA TYR A 219 9.72 -1.63 -5.13
C TYR A 219 9.79 -0.17 -4.69
N TRP A 220 10.97 0.41 -4.80
CA TRP A 220 11.23 1.84 -4.62
C TRP A 220 11.75 2.41 -5.92
N LEU A 221 11.31 3.63 -6.26
CA LEU A 221 11.98 4.43 -7.26
C LEU A 221 12.95 5.36 -6.51
N ALA A 222 14.24 5.07 -6.67
CA ALA A 222 15.34 5.64 -5.90
C ALA A 222 16.24 6.53 -6.77
N PHE A 223 16.82 7.56 -6.16
CA PHE A 223 17.82 8.41 -6.80
C PHE A 223 19.18 7.73 -6.73
N ALA A 224 19.82 7.56 -7.89
CA ALA A 224 21.19 7.09 -8.00
C ALA A 224 22.14 8.16 -7.45
N LYS A 225 22.94 7.78 -6.45
CA LYS A 225 24.07 8.53 -5.96
C LYS A 225 25.13 8.55 -7.05
N ASP A 226 25.40 9.72 -7.60
CA ASP A 226 26.60 9.90 -8.40
C ASP A 226 27.42 11.08 -7.90
N ASN A 227 28.69 11.10 -8.28
CA ASN A 227 29.65 12.11 -7.81
C ASN A 227 29.48 13.46 -8.56
N THR A 228 28.36 13.68 -9.26
CA THR A 228 28.12 14.92 -10.01
C THR A 228 26.95 15.67 -9.39
N VAL A 229 27.10 16.99 -9.28
CA VAL A 229 26.20 17.92 -8.56
C VAL A 229 24.79 18.01 -9.20
N SER A 230 24.47 17.18 -10.20
CA SER A 230 23.25 17.30 -11.00
C SER A 230 22.70 15.99 -11.58
N SER A 231 23.03 14.81 -11.06
CA SER A 231 22.44 13.58 -11.60
C SER A 231 21.15 13.24 -10.91
N ASP A 232 20.05 13.59 -11.56
CA ASP A 232 18.72 13.18 -11.18
C ASP A 232 18.39 11.72 -11.54
N ARG A 233 19.40 10.90 -11.91
CA ARG A 233 19.17 9.55 -12.44
C ARG A 233 18.39 8.70 -11.44
N MET A 234 17.23 8.20 -11.87
CA MET A 234 16.42 7.29 -11.07
C MET A 234 16.67 5.83 -11.44
N THR A 235 16.57 4.95 -10.46
CA THR A 235 16.59 3.49 -10.63
C THR A 235 15.51 2.84 -9.79
N ILE A 236 15.10 1.62 -10.14
CA ILE A 236 14.14 0.88 -9.34
C ILE A 236 14.92 -0.08 -8.43
N VAL A 237 14.76 0.07 -7.12
CA VAL A 237 15.24 -0.89 -6.13
C VAL A 237 14.12 -1.87 -5.86
N GLU A 238 14.42 -3.15 -5.95
CA GLU A 238 13.50 -4.25 -5.72
C GLU A 238 13.99 -5.06 -4.53
N MET A 239 13.09 -5.40 -3.60
CA MET A 239 13.35 -6.33 -2.51
C MET A 239 12.37 -7.49 -2.57
N ASN A 240 12.90 -8.71 -2.60
CA ASN A 240 12.09 -9.91 -2.41
C ASN A 240 11.86 -10.11 -0.91
N LEU A 241 10.60 -10.10 -0.45
CA LEU A 241 10.30 -10.24 0.98
C LEU A 241 10.52 -11.66 1.51
N GLU A 242 10.56 -12.68 0.67
CA GLU A 242 10.72 -14.06 1.09
C GLU A 242 12.17 -14.35 1.53
N ASN A 243 13.12 -14.06 0.65
CA ASN A 243 14.55 -14.30 0.89
C ASN A 243 15.33 -13.03 1.25
N GLU A 244 14.68 -11.86 1.19
CA GLU A 244 15.23 -10.55 1.57
C GLU A 244 16.41 -10.11 0.71
N GLU A 245 16.52 -10.67 -0.49
CA GLU A 245 17.46 -10.25 -1.51
C GLU A 245 17.00 -8.94 -2.15
N VAL A 246 17.97 -8.06 -2.39
CA VAL A 246 17.75 -6.79 -3.08
C VAL A 246 18.41 -6.84 -4.44
N HIS A 247 17.65 -6.40 -5.44
CA HIS A 247 18.09 -6.24 -6.82
C HIS A 247 17.76 -4.84 -7.31
N THR A 248 18.35 -4.47 -8.44
CA THR A 248 18.09 -3.20 -9.09
C THR A 248 17.60 -3.46 -10.49
N LEU A 249 16.51 -2.79 -10.88
CA LEU A 249 15.96 -2.81 -12.22
C LEU A 249 16.19 -1.43 -12.86
N ARG A 250 16.45 -1.43 -14.16
CA ARG A 250 16.55 -0.19 -14.93
C ARG A 250 15.17 0.38 -15.20
N CYS A 251 15.07 1.71 -15.14
CA CYS A 251 13.90 2.43 -15.63
C CYS A 251 13.77 2.29 -17.16
N PRO A 252 12.54 2.31 -17.71
CA PRO A 252 12.33 2.25 -19.15
C PRO A 252 12.94 3.45 -19.92
N ASN A 253 13.59 3.15 -21.05
CA ASN A 253 13.97 4.07 -22.14
C ASN A 253 14.41 5.50 -21.75
N GLY A 254 15.39 5.64 -20.85
CA GLY A 254 16.03 6.93 -20.56
C GLY A 254 15.16 7.94 -19.79
N TYR A 255 13.96 7.55 -19.35
CA TYR A 255 13.15 8.32 -18.40
C TYR A 255 13.78 8.24 -17.01
N ASN A 256 14.82 9.04 -16.81
CA ASN A 256 15.60 9.07 -15.58
C ASN A 256 15.39 10.37 -14.79
N PHE A 257 14.33 11.15 -15.08
CA PHE A 257 14.07 12.46 -14.48
C PHE A 257 12.57 12.75 -14.39
N GLY A 258 12.19 13.62 -13.44
CA GLY A 258 10.89 14.30 -13.42
C GLY A 258 9.83 13.65 -12.54
N PHE A 259 8.56 13.95 -12.84
CA PHE A 259 7.38 13.55 -12.07
C PHE A 259 6.98 12.10 -12.33
N SER A 260 7.91 11.18 -12.06
CA SER A 260 7.73 9.75 -12.24
C SER A 260 7.39 9.05 -10.93
N HIS A 261 6.61 7.97 -11.01
CA HIS A 261 6.32 7.11 -9.87
C HIS A 261 6.11 5.66 -10.31
N LEU A 262 6.15 4.75 -9.35
CA LEU A 262 5.76 3.36 -9.54
C LEU A 262 4.30 3.16 -9.14
N ALA A 263 3.65 2.26 -9.83
CA ALA A 263 2.30 1.82 -9.52
C ALA A 263 2.13 0.33 -9.81
N GLU A 264 1.12 -0.27 -9.18
CA GLU A 264 0.63 -1.60 -9.51
C GLU A 264 -0.60 -1.45 -10.41
N ILE A 265 -0.56 -2.10 -11.58
CA ILE A 265 -1.71 -2.19 -12.49
C ILE A 265 -1.90 -3.66 -12.85
N ASN A 266 -3.03 -4.22 -12.44
CA ASN A 266 -3.44 -5.60 -12.73
C ASN A 266 -2.37 -6.67 -12.37
N GLY A 267 -1.77 -6.53 -11.20
CA GLY A 267 -0.71 -7.38 -10.66
C GLY A 267 0.67 -7.17 -11.28
N GLN A 268 0.84 -6.14 -12.12
CA GLN A 268 2.10 -5.85 -12.81
C GLN A 268 2.72 -4.53 -12.35
N LEU A 269 4.05 -4.51 -12.23
CA LEU A 269 4.80 -3.29 -11.94
C LEU A 269 4.74 -2.35 -13.13
N CYS A 270 4.35 -1.10 -12.87
CA CYS A 270 4.34 -0.04 -13.87
C CYS A 270 5.23 1.13 -13.42
N PHE A 271 6.05 1.61 -14.35
CA PHE A 271 6.73 2.90 -14.25
C PHE A 271 5.89 3.95 -14.96
N VAL A 272 5.46 4.96 -14.22
CA VAL A 272 4.54 5.99 -14.68
C VAL A 272 5.29 7.30 -14.79
N HIS A 273 5.20 7.95 -15.95
CA HIS A 273 5.82 9.23 -16.22
C HIS A 273 4.78 10.26 -16.65
N ASN A 274 4.69 11.36 -15.90
CA ASN A 274 3.86 12.51 -16.25
C ASN A 274 4.65 13.43 -17.20
N LYS A 275 4.25 13.48 -18.47
CA LYS A 275 4.82 14.40 -19.46
C LYS A 275 4.03 15.71 -19.43
N THR A 276 4.41 16.60 -18.51
CA THR A 276 3.71 17.87 -18.24
C THR A 276 3.56 18.75 -19.49
N ASP A 277 4.58 18.82 -20.35
CA ASP A 277 4.54 19.69 -21.54
C ASP A 277 3.57 19.22 -22.63
N ALA A 278 3.14 17.96 -22.56
CA ALA A 278 2.21 17.37 -23.53
C ALA A 278 0.88 16.96 -22.88
N ASP A 279 0.68 17.23 -21.59
CA ASP A 279 -0.47 16.76 -20.83
C ASP A 279 -0.71 15.24 -20.94
N MET A 280 0.36 14.46 -21.09
CA MET A 280 0.29 13.00 -21.28
C MET A 280 0.77 12.23 -20.06
N LEU A 281 0.05 11.15 -19.74
CA LEU A 281 0.48 10.11 -18.83
C LEU A 281 0.99 8.91 -19.62
N ASN A 282 2.24 8.53 -19.42
CA ASN A 282 2.78 7.30 -19.98
C ASN A 282 2.98 6.28 -18.85
N ALA A 283 2.40 5.10 -18.97
CA ALA A 283 2.64 3.98 -18.07
C ALA A 283 3.31 2.84 -18.82
N TRP A 284 4.55 2.57 -18.45
CA TRP A 284 5.36 1.46 -18.93
C TRP A 284 5.21 0.28 -17.98
N MET A 285 4.87 -0.88 -18.51
CA MET A 285 4.66 -2.09 -17.73
C MET A 285 5.83 -3.05 -17.91
N LEU A 286 6.30 -3.63 -16.81
CA LEU A 286 7.34 -4.65 -16.84
C LEU A 286 6.73 -5.97 -17.34
N LYS A 287 7.16 -6.43 -18.51
CA LYS A 287 6.67 -7.66 -19.14
C LYS A 287 7.56 -8.86 -18.83
N ASP A 288 8.86 -8.65 -18.78
CA ASP A 288 9.83 -9.66 -18.36
C ASP A 288 10.84 -9.03 -17.39
N ARG A 289 10.87 -9.56 -16.17
CA ARG A 289 11.80 -9.15 -15.12
C ARG A 289 13.23 -9.57 -15.42
N VAL A 290 13.44 -10.72 -16.08
CA VAL A 290 14.79 -11.28 -16.32
C VAL A 290 15.52 -10.47 -17.39
N SER A 291 14.84 -10.15 -18.49
CA SER A 291 15.41 -9.30 -19.53
C SER A 291 15.22 -7.80 -19.27
N GLU A 292 14.57 -7.42 -18.16
CA GLU A 292 14.13 -6.06 -17.86
C GLU A 292 13.36 -5.41 -19.03
N ALA A 293 12.49 -6.19 -19.70
CA ALA A 293 11.72 -5.72 -20.84
C ALA A 293 10.48 -4.92 -20.41
N TRP A 294 10.48 -3.65 -20.76
CA TRP A 294 9.37 -2.73 -20.52
C TRP A 294 8.58 -2.48 -21.80
N CYS A 295 7.25 -2.42 -21.69
CA CYS A 295 6.35 -2.07 -22.77
C CYS A 295 5.52 -0.85 -22.40
N LEU A 296 5.38 0.12 -23.31
CA LEU A 296 4.46 1.25 -23.11
C LEU A 296 3.03 0.75 -23.33
N GLU A 297 2.30 0.52 -22.25
CA GLU A 297 0.94 -0.04 -22.33
C GLU A 297 -0.11 1.07 -22.42
N TYR A 298 0.10 2.16 -21.69
CA TYR A 298 -0.83 3.28 -21.66
C TYR A 298 -0.09 4.57 -22.00
N SER A 299 -0.66 5.31 -22.95
CA SER A 299 -0.28 6.68 -23.26
C SER A 299 -1.57 7.48 -23.35
N VAL A 300 -1.85 8.26 -22.31
CA VAL A 300 -3.18 8.83 -22.08
C VAL A 300 -3.11 10.34 -21.94
N GLU A 301 -3.95 11.05 -22.68
CA GLU A 301 -4.14 12.49 -22.50
C GLU A 301 -4.91 12.76 -21.21
N VAL A 302 -4.31 13.55 -20.33
CA VAL A 302 -4.85 13.88 -19.02
C VAL A 302 -5.78 15.08 -19.16
N PRO A 303 -7.00 15.07 -18.57
CA PRO A 303 -7.90 16.21 -18.67
C PRO A 303 -7.36 17.44 -17.93
N GLN A 304 -7.75 18.65 -18.34
CA GLN A 304 -7.35 19.92 -17.72
C GLN A 304 -7.55 19.96 -16.19
N SER A 305 -8.61 19.32 -15.70
CA SER A 305 -8.92 19.23 -14.26
C SER A 305 -7.93 18.38 -13.46
N ALA A 306 -7.10 17.58 -14.14
CA ALA A 306 -6.08 16.71 -13.58
C ALA A 306 -4.64 17.13 -13.96
N TYR A 307 -4.45 18.31 -14.56
CA TYR A 307 -3.12 18.85 -14.89
C TYR A 307 -2.20 19.02 -13.66
N ASN A 308 -0.90 19.05 -13.93
CA ASN A 308 0.19 19.25 -12.97
C ASN A 308 0.46 18.06 -12.05
N ASN A 309 0.61 16.89 -12.66
CA ASN A 309 0.95 15.59 -12.06
C ASN A 309 -0.23 14.82 -11.50
N ILE A 310 -0.25 13.55 -11.88
CA ILE A 310 -1.17 12.56 -11.37
C ILE A 310 -0.40 11.35 -10.84
N THR A 311 -1.02 10.68 -9.87
CA THR A 311 -0.54 9.45 -9.25
C THR A 311 -1.56 8.36 -9.51
N ILE A 312 -1.11 7.21 -10.01
CA ILE A 312 -1.94 6.01 -10.09
C ILE A 312 -2.03 5.40 -8.70
N LEU A 313 -3.25 5.23 -8.20
CA LEU A 313 -3.52 4.66 -6.88
C LEU A 313 -3.73 3.14 -6.91
N GLY A 314 -4.08 2.58 -8.07
CA GLY A 314 -4.29 1.15 -8.26
C GLY A 314 -5.23 0.84 -9.41
N TYR A 315 -5.54 -0.45 -9.55
CA TYR A 315 -6.40 -0.99 -10.61
C TYR A 315 -7.64 -1.70 -10.05
N LEU A 316 -8.82 -1.34 -10.57
CA LEU A 316 -10.10 -1.96 -10.26
C LEU A 316 -10.49 -2.94 -11.38
N PRO A 317 -10.30 -4.26 -11.22
CA PRO A 317 -10.77 -5.23 -12.20
C PRO A 317 -12.29 -5.20 -12.32
N ARG A 318 -12.80 -5.30 -13.54
CA ARG A 318 -14.23 -5.50 -13.82
C ARG A 318 -14.54 -6.99 -13.88
N ASN A 319 -15.83 -7.34 -13.75
CA ASN A 319 -16.30 -8.72 -13.62
C ASN A 319 -15.97 -9.62 -14.85
N ASP A 320 -15.56 -9.05 -15.98
CA ASP A 320 -15.21 -9.77 -17.20
C ASP A 320 -13.74 -10.22 -17.26
N GLU A 321 -12.95 -9.95 -16.21
CA GLU A 321 -11.52 -10.32 -16.01
C GLU A 321 -10.53 -9.83 -17.11
N SER A 322 -11.02 -9.30 -18.23
CA SER A 322 -10.20 -8.75 -19.32
C SER A 322 -10.01 -7.24 -19.26
N THR A 323 -10.85 -6.52 -18.51
CA THR A 323 -10.82 -5.06 -18.45
C THR A 323 -10.94 -4.56 -17.01
N GLY A 324 -10.57 -3.30 -16.81
CA GLY A 324 -10.64 -2.68 -15.51
C GLY A 324 -10.38 -1.19 -15.57
N ASP A 325 -10.47 -0.55 -14.42
CA ASP A 325 -10.39 0.88 -14.27
C ASP A 325 -9.12 1.26 -13.53
N ILE A 326 -8.35 2.20 -14.06
CA ILE A 326 -7.18 2.75 -13.38
C ILE A 326 -7.65 3.91 -12.52
N LEU A 327 -7.39 3.81 -11.21
CA LEU A 327 -7.67 4.89 -10.27
C LEU A 327 -6.53 5.87 -10.22
N ILE A 328 -6.87 7.15 -10.32
CA ILE A 328 -5.90 8.23 -10.48
C ILE A 328 -6.25 9.35 -9.51
N GLN A 329 -5.23 9.92 -8.89
CA GLN A 329 -5.34 11.12 -8.07
C GLN A 329 -4.51 12.24 -8.68
N SER A 330 -5.08 13.43 -8.82
CA SER A 330 -4.30 14.62 -9.20
C SER A 330 -3.58 15.23 -8.00
N LEU A 331 -2.58 16.06 -8.26
CA LEU A 331 -1.88 16.83 -7.22
C LEU A 331 -2.82 17.67 -6.34
N LYS A 332 -3.97 18.09 -6.88
CA LYS A 332 -5.00 18.84 -6.13
C LYS A 332 -5.88 17.95 -5.24
N GLY A 333 -5.69 16.63 -5.27
CA GLY A 333 -6.45 15.64 -4.52
C GLY A 333 -7.72 15.14 -5.21
N ASN A 334 -8.03 15.59 -6.43
CA ASN A 334 -9.19 15.11 -7.17
C ASN A 334 -8.96 13.68 -7.66
N LEU A 335 -9.96 12.84 -7.50
CA LEU A 335 -9.97 11.45 -7.92
C LEU A 335 -10.65 11.28 -9.28
N PHE A 336 -10.01 10.47 -10.10
CA PHE A 336 -10.42 10.09 -11.45
C PHE A 336 -10.35 8.59 -11.62
N CYS A 337 -11.12 8.12 -12.58
CA CYS A 337 -11.16 6.76 -13.06
C CYS A 337 -10.86 6.81 -14.56
N TYR A 338 -9.84 6.09 -15.00
CA TYR A 338 -9.55 5.89 -16.42
C TYR A 338 -10.03 4.50 -16.82
N GLU A 339 -11.05 4.46 -17.67
CA GLU A 339 -11.65 3.24 -18.20
C GLU A 339 -10.75 2.68 -19.32
N THR A 340 -10.10 1.55 -19.09
CA THR A 340 -9.09 1.02 -20.03
C THR A 340 -9.68 0.55 -21.36
N ASP A 341 -10.95 0.15 -21.37
CA ASP A 341 -11.68 -0.34 -22.53
C ASP A 341 -12.19 0.80 -23.43
N THR A 342 -12.78 1.84 -22.82
CA THR A 342 -13.31 2.99 -23.54
C THR A 342 -12.28 4.10 -23.75
N GLN A 343 -11.15 4.01 -23.05
CA GLN A 343 -10.08 5.02 -22.97
C GLN A 343 -10.59 6.39 -22.49
N LYS A 344 -11.57 6.38 -21.58
CA LYS A 344 -12.20 7.61 -21.08
C LYS A 344 -11.77 7.91 -19.65
N PHE A 345 -11.50 9.18 -19.42
CA PHE A 345 -11.40 9.74 -18.08
C PHE A 345 -12.78 10.10 -17.53
N LYS A 346 -13.04 9.67 -16.30
CA LYS A 346 -14.23 10.01 -15.53
C LYS A 346 -13.82 10.55 -14.18
N GLU A 347 -14.30 11.75 -13.86
CA GLU A 347 -14.10 12.33 -12.53
C GLU A 347 -15.03 11.67 -11.50
N LEU A 348 -14.48 11.27 -10.36
CA LEU A 348 -15.23 10.66 -9.26
C LEU A 348 -15.85 11.74 -8.35
N GLN A 349 -16.75 12.54 -8.92
CA GLN A 349 -17.32 13.73 -8.26
C GLN A 349 -17.93 13.48 -6.88
N SER A 350 -18.56 12.31 -6.68
CA SER A 350 -19.12 11.93 -5.37
C SER A 350 -18.03 11.80 -4.30
N LEU A 351 -16.90 11.17 -4.65
CA LEU A 351 -15.77 11.00 -3.73
C LEU A 351 -14.97 12.28 -3.54
N ASN A 352 -14.87 13.14 -4.56
CA ASN A 352 -14.20 14.44 -4.45
C ASN A 352 -14.86 15.40 -3.44
N LYS A 353 -16.08 15.09 -2.99
CA LYS A 353 -16.75 15.81 -1.89
C LYS A 353 -16.31 15.33 -0.51
N VAL A 354 -15.76 14.13 -0.41
CA VAL A 354 -15.26 13.55 0.83
C VAL A 354 -13.87 14.12 1.09
N LYS A 355 -13.65 14.66 2.29
CA LYS A 355 -12.30 15.03 2.72
C LYS A 355 -11.58 13.78 3.20
N PHE A 356 -10.44 13.49 2.62
CA PHE A 356 -9.61 12.34 3.00
C PHE A 356 -8.13 12.76 3.10
N GLU A 357 -7.37 12.00 3.87
CA GLU A 357 -5.92 12.20 4.05
C GLU A 357 -5.13 11.19 3.21
N TRP A 358 -5.72 10.02 2.96
CA TRP A 358 -5.14 8.98 2.13
C TRP A 358 -6.23 8.26 1.32
N CYS A 359 -5.87 7.78 0.13
CA CYS A 359 -6.75 7.03 -0.75
C CYS A 359 -5.96 5.85 -1.33
N GLY A 360 -6.60 4.68 -1.41
CA GLY A 360 -6.02 3.53 -2.05
C GLY A 360 -6.99 2.35 -2.08
N LEU A 361 -6.56 1.26 -2.71
CA LEU A 361 -7.34 0.04 -2.76
C LEU A 361 -7.24 -0.72 -1.44
N TYR A 362 -8.38 -1.24 -0.99
CA TYR A 362 -8.47 -2.11 0.17
C TYR A 362 -9.02 -3.47 -0.25
N TYR A 363 -8.35 -4.52 0.21
CA TYR A 363 -8.76 -5.89 -0.03
C TYR A 363 -9.32 -6.46 1.28
N GLU A 364 -10.62 -6.75 1.32
CA GLU A 364 -11.20 -7.28 2.55
C GLU A 364 -10.55 -8.63 2.92
N SER A 365 -10.22 -8.79 4.21
CA SER A 365 -9.62 -10.00 4.72
C SER A 365 -10.16 -10.36 6.10
N LEU A 366 -10.38 -11.66 6.31
CA LEU A 366 -10.72 -12.26 7.60
C LEU A 366 -9.54 -12.39 8.57
N PHE A 367 -8.42 -11.78 8.21
CA PHE A 367 -7.27 -11.66 9.06
C PHE A 367 -7.62 -11.05 10.42
N SER A 368 -7.03 -11.55 11.50
CA SER A 368 -7.20 -10.96 12.83
C SER A 368 -5.83 -10.64 13.41
N ILE A 369 -5.66 -9.38 13.82
CA ILE A 369 -4.52 -8.96 14.61
C ILE A 369 -4.71 -9.54 16.02
N GLY A 370 -3.77 -10.38 16.47
CA GLY A 370 -3.74 -10.91 17.84
C GLY A 370 -3.55 -9.77 18.84
N MET A 371 -4.21 -9.83 20.00
CA MET A 371 -3.98 -8.85 21.07
C MET A 371 -2.80 -9.33 21.92
N PRO A 372 -1.92 -8.43 22.40
CA PRO A 372 -1.08 -8.78 23.54
C PRO A 372 -2.00 -9.21 24.69
N GLY A 373 -1.74 -10.38 25.27
CA GLY A 373 -2.41 -10.81 26.49
C GLY A 373 -2.22 -9.76 27.59
N ASN A 374 -3.34 -9.27 28.11
CA ASN A 374 -3.56 -8.26 29.16
C ASN A 374 -2.34 -7.67 29.88
#